data_AF-A0A838YXK4-F1
#
_entry.id   AF-A0A838YXK4-F1
#
_cell.length_a   1.000
_cell.length_b   1.000
_cell.length_c   1.000
_cell.angle_alpha   90.00
_cell.angle_beta   90.00
_cell.angle_gamma   90.00
#
_symmetry.space_group_name_H-M   'P 1'
#
loop_
_entity.id
_entity.type
_entity.pdbx_description
1 polymer ?
#
loop_
_entity_poly.entity_id
_entity_poly.type
_entity_poly.pdbx_seq_one_letter_code
_entity_poly.pdbx_strand_id
1 'polypeptide(L)'
;ISTIGFADDKIFESAKSSLDMDAEIIKVLYDNNQVDTVCPKQSVGCYISKDGGMILLSDSIPSDHKDVVLLGLYSDYLQHNNTGLIDNSLTCDLKVKYLADSNKSKLSKLYSSQCDAIYRNKVIVMN
;
A
#
# COMPACT_ATOMS: atom_id res chain seq x y z
N ILE A 1 17.67 8.60 -13.82
CA ILE A 1 16.51 9.39 -14.29
C ILE A 1 15.35 8.96 -13.42
N SER A 2 14.97 9.74 -12.41
CA SER A 2 13.78 9.45 -11.59
C SER A 2 12.55 9.77 -12.44
N THR A 3 11.72 8.78 -12.72
CA THR A 3 10.44 8.99 -13.38
C THR A 3 9.45 9.49 -12.33
N ILE A 4 9.07 10.77 -12.44
CA ILE A 4 7.88 11.26 -11.74
C ILE A 4 6.70 10.55 -12.40
N GLY A 5 6.25 9.44 -11.81
CA GLY A 5 5.00 8.81 -12.20
C GLY A 5 3.85 9.63 -11.67
N PHE A 6 2.84 9.86 -12.51
CA PHE A 6 1.60 10.47 -12.05
C PHE A 6 0.90 9.52 -11.06
N ALA A 7 0.13 10.10 -10.14
CA ALA A 7 -0.76 9.33 -9.28
C ALA A 7 -1.69 8.46 -10.14
N ASP A 8 -1.98 7.25 -9.70
CA ASP A 8 -2.90 6.37 -10.43
C ASP A 8 -4.31 6.57 -9.86
N ASP A 9 -5.04 7.50 -10.47
CA ASP A 9 -6.40 7.87 -10.06
C ASP A 9 -7.32 6.65 -9.92
N LYS A 10 -7.16 5.63 -10.78
CA LYS A 10 -8.02 4.44 -10.73
C LYS A 10 -7.75 3.61 -9.49
N ILE A 11 -6.48 3.45 -9.11
CA ILE A 11 -6.11 2.70 -7.90
C ILE A 11 -6.52 3.49 -6.65
N PHE A 12 -6.34 4.81 -6.67
CA PHE A 12 -6.77 5.68 -5.57
C PHE A 12 -8.29 5.62 -5.36
N GLU A 13 -9.08 5.80 -6.43
CA GLU A 13 -10.54 5.72 -6.35
C GLU A 13 -11.04 4.33 -5.95
N SER A 14 -10.33 3.27 -6.36
CA SER A 14 -10.62 1.90 -5.90
C SER A 14 -10.44 1.76 -4.37
N ALA A 15 -9.37 2.34 -3.82
CA ALA A 15 -9.14 2.35 -2.37
C ALA A 15 -10.22 3.18 -1.65
N LYS A 16 -10.51 4.39 -2.12
CA LYS A 16 -11.57 5.27 -1.57
C LYS A 16 -12.91 4.57 -1.51
N SER A 17 -13.37 4.02 -2.64
CA SER A 17 -14.65 3.33 -2.73
C SER A 17 -14.72 2.08 -1.86
N SER A 18 -13.59 1.38 -1.67
CA SER A 18 -13.58 0.15 -0.87
C SER A 18 -13.56 0.42 0.63
N LEU A 19 -12.95 1.53 1.06
CA LEU A 19 -12.84 1.92 2.45
C LEU A 19 -13.95 2.86 2.91
N ASP A 20 -14.71 3.44 1.97
CA ASP A 20 -15.69 4.51 2.23
C ASP A 20 -15.03 5.71 2.94
N MET A 21 -13.84 6.10 2.45
CA MET A 21 -13.03 7.18 3.01
C MET A 21 -12.69 8.19 1.92
N ASP A 22 -12.79 9.48 2.26
CA ASP A 22 -12.54 10.57 1.32
C ASP A 22 -11.24 11.31 1.65
N ALA A 23 -10.52 11.71 0.60
CA ALA A 23 -9.31 12.52 0.66
C ALA A 23 -8.94 13.01 -0.74
N GLU A 24 -8.09 14.04 -0.81
CA GLU A 24 -7.44 14.46 -2.05
C GLU A 24 -6.36 13.45 -2.46
N ILE A 25 -6.15 13.28 -3.76
CA ILE A 25 -5.13 12.34 -4.24
C ILE A 25 -3.72 12.88 -3.95
N ILE A 26 -2.85 12.02 -3.43
CA ILE A 26 -1.46 12.36 -3.15
C ILE A 26 -0.52 11.89 -4.26
N LYS A 27 0.63 12.56 -4.36
CA LYS A 27 1.67 12.25 -5.33
C LYS A 27 2.33 10.89 -5.04
N VAL A 28 2.63 10.16 -6.11
CA VAL A 28 3.48 8.97 -6.09
C VAL A 28 4.82 9.31 -6.74
N LEU A 29 5.93 8.99 -6.08
CA LEU A 29 7.27 9.12 -6.65
C LEU A 29 7.90 7.74 -6.78
N TYR A 30 8.32 7.41 -8.00
CA TYR A 30 8.99 6.15 -8.31
C TYR A 30 10.51 6.37 -8.31
N ASP A 31 11.18 5.88 -7.26
CA ASP A 31 12.63 6.08 -7.10
C ASP A 31 13.21 5.07 -6.08
N ASN A 32 14.00 4.11 -6.56
CA ASN A 32 14.61 3.09 -5.69
C ASN A 32 15.55 3.67 -4.64
N ASN A 33 16.34 4.70 -4.99
CA ASN A 33 17.29 5.29 -4.06
C ASN A 33 16.56 6.00 -2.91
N GLN A 34 15.45 6.67 -3.22
CA GLN A 34 14.61 7.29 -2.21
C GLN A 34 13.94 6.25 -1.32
N VAL A 35 13.45 5.15 -1.89
CA VAL A 35 12.86 4.04 -1.11
C VAL A 35 13.89 3.46 -0.14
N ASP A 36 15.10 3.14 -0.61
CA ASP A 36 16.16 2.56 0.23
C ASP A 36 16.63 3.50 1.35
N THR A 37 16.52 4.81 1.13
CA THR A 37 16.97 5.85 2.08
C THR A 37 15.89 6.20 3.10
N VAL A 38 14.62 6.25 2.68
CA VAL A 38 13.54 6.86 3.46
C VAL A 38 12.57 5.82 4.03
N CYS A 39 12.28 4.77 3.28
CA CYS A 39 11.32 3.75 3.71
C CYS A 39 11.96 2.78 4.72
N PRO A 40 11.14 2.06 5.52
CA PRO A 40 11.65 1.00 6.38
C PRO A 40 12.50 0.00 5.58
N LYS A 41 13.53 -0.57 6.22
CA LYS A 41 14.43 -1.51 5.57
C LYS A 41 13.64 -2.67 4.95
N GLN A 42 14.00 -3.03 3.72
CA GLN A 42 13.37 -4.09 2.92
C GLN A 42 11.94 -3.80 2.44
N SER A 43 11.41 -2.59 2.65
CA SER A 43 10.15 -2.17 2.04
C SER A 43 10.35 -1.84 0.56
N VAL A 44 9.37 -2.21 -0.27
CA VAL A 44 9.33 -1.82 -1.69
C VAL A 44 8.72 -0.43 -1.92
N GLY A 45 8.24 0.22 -0.85
CA GLY A 45 7.63 1.54 -0.86
C GLY A 45 7.02 1.87 0.51
N CYS A 46 6.68 3.15 0.71
CA CYS A 46 6.06 3.63 1.94
C CYS A 46 5.24 4.91 1.69
N TYR A 47 4.21 5.09 2.51
CA TYR A 47 3.51 6.35 2.67
C TYR A 47 4.25 7.23 3.68
N ILE A 48 4.45 8.50 3.32
CA ILE A 48 5.05 9.53 4.17
C ILE A 48 3.99 10.58 4.44
N SER A 49 3.66 10.81 5.71
CA SER A 49 2.61 11.76 6.12
C SER A 49 3.02 13.24 6.12
N LYS A 50 4.30 13.53 5.88
CA LYS A 50 4.83 14.90 5.85
C LYS A 50 4.30 15.68 4.64
N ASP A 51 4.16 17.00 4.80
CA ASP A 51 3.88 17.97 3.73
C ASP A 51 2.65 17.62 2.87
N GLY A 52 1.56 17.18 3.49
CA GLY A 52 0.30 16.83 2.80
C GLY A 52 0.21 15.38 2.30
N GLY A 53 1.26 14.59 2.51
CA GLY A 53 1.27 13.17 2.18
C GLY A 53 1.88 12.87 0.81
N MET A 54 2.74 11.85 0.75
CA MET A 54 3.26 11.31 -0.51
C MET A 54 3.55 9.82 -0.39
N ILE A 55 3.56 9.13 -1.53
CA ILE A 55 3.99 7.73 -1.62
C ILE A 55 5.35 7.68 -2.31
N LEU A 56 6.31 7.02 -1.68
CA LEU A 56 7.53 6.54 -2.34
C LEU A 56 7.32 5.08 -2.74
N LEU A 57 7.65 4.75 -3.98
CA LEU A 57 7.47 3.39 -4.50
C LEU A 57 8.68 2.99 -5.35
N SER A 58 9.12 1.75 -5.23
CA SER A 58 10.23 1.23 -6.03
C SER A 58 9.76 1.07 -7.49
N ASP A 59 10.62 1.44 -8.44
CA ASP A 59 10.37 1.21 -9.87
C ASP A 59 10.62 -0.25 -10.27
N SER A 60 11.24 -1.03 -9.38
CA SER A 60 11.66 -2.42 -9.60
C SER A 60 10.61 -3.43 -9.14
N ILE A 61 9.43 -2.97 -8.69
CA ILE A 61 8.32 -3.84 -8.34
C ILE A 61 7.79 -4.52 -9.60
N PRO A 62 7.67 -5.87 -9.62
CA PRO A 62 7.06 -6.57 -10.74
C PRO A 62 5.65 -6.05 -11.03
N SER A 63 5.30 -5.92 -12.31
CA SER A 63 4.01 -5.35 -12.77
C SER A 63 2.80 -5.97 -12.08
N ASP A 64 2.83 -7.28 -11.82
CA ASP A 64 1.73 -8.01 -11.21
C ASP A 64 1.44 -7.58 -9.76
N HIS A 65 2.45 -7.04 -9.08
CA HIS A 65 2.40 -6.59 -7.68
C HIS A 65 2.22 -5.07 -7.54
N LYS A 66 2.57 -4.30 -8.57
CA LYS A 66 2.65 -2.83 -8.49
C LYS A 66 1.33 -2.20 -8.01
N ASP A 67 0.22 -2.57 -8.65
CA ASP A 67 -1.10 -1.99 -8.35
C ASP A 67 -1.56 -2.32 -6.93
N VAL A 68 -1.38 -3.57 -6.48
CA VAL A 68 -1.80 -3.98 -5.13
C VAL A 68 -0.91 -3.40 -4.03
N VAL A 69 0.38 -3.16 -4.31
CA VAL A 69 1.26 -2.43 -3.39
C VAL A 69 0.80 -0.98 -3.30
N LEU A 70 0.57 -0.32 -4.44
CA LEU A 70 0.12 1.06 -4.49
C LEU A 70 -1.24 1.24 -3.81
N LEU A 71 -2.19 0.33 -4.04
CA LEU A 71 -3.49 0.29 -3.36
C LEU A 71 -3.32 0.23 -1.84
N GLY A 72 -2.40 -0.61 -1.35
CA GLY A 72 -2.12 -0.70 0.09
C GLY A 72 -1.58 0.60 0.68
N LEU A 73 -0.71 1.30 -0.05
CA LEU A 73 -0.16 2.58 0.40
C LEU A 73 -1.20 3.71 0.35
N TYR A 74 -2.11 3.69 -0.63
CA TYR A 74 -3.26 4.59 -0.64
C TYR A 74 -4.24 4.28 0.51
N SER A 75 -4.44 3.01 0.85
CA SER A 75 -5.22 2.60 2.03
C SER A 75 -4.65 3.17 3.31
N ASP A 76 -3.34 3.03 3.51
CA ASP A 76 -2.64 3.58 4.69
C ASP A 76 -2.79 5.11 4.74
N TYR A 77 -2.65 5.79 3.59
CA TYR A 77 -2.89 7.22 3.48
C TYR A 77 -4.34 7.59 3.85
N LEU A 78 -5.34 6.95 3.26
CA LEU A 78 -6.76 7.26 3.47
C LEU A 78 -7.15 7.06 4.93
N GLN A 79 -6.73 5.96 5.54
CA GLN A 79 -6.97 5.68 6.96
C GLN A 79 -6.30 6.73 7.84
N HIS A 80 -5.03 7.05 7.61
CA HIS A 80 -4.31 8.04 8.39
C HIS A 80 -4.93 9.44 8.24
N ASN A 81 -5.32 9.83 7.02
CA ASN A 81 -5.95 11.13 6.74
C ASN A 81 -7.32 11.27 7.41
N ASN A 82 -8.12 10.20 7.44
CA ASN A 82 -9.49 10.24 7.96
C ASN A 82 -9.55 9.98 9.48
N THR A 83 -8.64 9.19 10.03
CA THR A 83 -8.74 8.69 11.41
C THR A 83 -7.52 9.00 12.27
N GLY A 84 -6.40 9.43 11.68
CA GLY A 84 -5.11 9.57 12.35
C GLY A 84 -4.41 8.24 12.67
N LEU A 85 -5.01 7.09 12.32
CA LEU A 85 -4.51 5.75 12.62
C LEU A 85 -4.43 4.90 11.34
N ILE A 86 -3.63 3.84 11.38
CA ILE A 86 -3.50 2.86 10.31
C ILE A 86 -3.79 1.47 10.89
N ASP A 87 -4.86 0.84 10.43
CA ASP A 87 -5.14 -0.57 10.67
C ASP A 87 -4.56 -1.42 9.54
N ASN A 88 -3.44 -2.08 9.86
CA ASN A 88 -2.77 -2.98 8.92
C ASN A 88 -3.68 -4.12 8.43
N SER A 89 -4.72 -4.49 9.19
CA SER A 89 -5.67 -5.56 8.84
C SER A 89 -6.64 -5.10 7.79
N LEU A 90 -7.13 -3.89 7.93
CA LEU A 90 -7.93 -3.24 6.90
C LEU A 90 -7.15 -3.10 5.59
N THR A 91 -5.89 -2.67 5.66
CA THR A 91 -5.01 -2.61 4.48
C THR A 91 -4.75 -4.00 3.87
N CYS A 92 -4.54 -5.02 4.70
CA CYS A 92 -4.34 -6.39 4.26
C CYS A 92 -5.57 -6.96 3.54
N ASP A 93 -6.73 -6.85 4.16
CA ASP A 93 -8.00 -7.35 3.62
C ASP A 93 -8.34 -6.66 2.30
N LEU A 94 -8.12 -5.34 2.21
CA LEU A 94 -8.29 -4.57 0.99
C LEU A 94 -7.43 -5.12 -0.16
N LYS A 95 -6.14 -5.37 0.10
CA LYS A 95 -5.22 -5.90 -0.92
C LYS A 95 -5.64 -7.29 -1.40
N VAL A 96 -6.05 -8.16 -0.49
CA VAL A 96 -6.52 -9.51 -0.81
C VAL A 96 -7.79 -9.46 -1.65
N LYS A 97 -8.76 -8.63 -1.26
CA LYS A 97 -10.03 -8.44 -1.97
C LYS A 97 -9.82 -7.87 -3.37
N TYR A 98 -9.04 -6.80 -3.51
CA TYR A 98 -8.74 -6.20 -4.82
C TYR A 98 -8.14 -7.22 -5.81
N LEU A 99 -7.22 -8.06 -5.34
CA LEU A 99 -6.63 -9.12 -6.17
C LEU A 99 -7.64 -10.21 -6.53
N ALA A 100 -8.55 -10.57 -5.61
CA ALA A 100 -9.60 -11.53 -5.87
C ALA A 100 -10.59 -11.00 -6.93
N ASP A 101 -11.05 -9.75 -6.78
CA ASP A 101 -11.97 -9.07 -7.68
C ASP A 101 -11.33 -8.85 -9.08
N SER A 102 -10.01 -8.72 -9.14
CA SER A 102 -9.23 -8.62 -10.38
C SER A 102 -8.87 -9.98 -11.01
N ASN A 103 -9.49 -11.08 -10.58
CA ASN A 103 -9.21 -12.45 -11.04
C ASN A 103 -7.75 -12.93 -10.84
N LYS A 104 -6.97 -12.28 -9.97
CA LYS A 104 -5.58 -12.65 -9.63
C LYS A 104 -5.55 -13.62 -8.44
N SER A 105 -6.28 -14.73 -8.53
CA SER A 105 -6.53 -15.65 -7.40
C SER A 105 -5.27 -16.22 -6.74
N LYS A 106 -4.25 -16.58 -7.52
CA LYS A 106 -2.96 -17.05 -6.99
C LYS A 106 -2.27 -15.98 -6.15
N LEU A 107 -2.30 -14.73 -6.64
CA LEU A 107 -1.67 -13.61 -5.97
C LEU A 107 -2.46 -13.22 -4.71
N SER A 108 -3.80 -13.21 -4.78
CA SER A 108 -4.67 -12.98 -3.62
C SER A 108 -4.35 -13.95 -2.47
N LYS A 109 -4.19 -15.25 -2.77
CA LYS A 109 -3.78 -16.27 -1.78
C LYS A 109 -2.39 -16.02 -1.20
N LEU A 110 -1.44 -15.59 -2.03
CA LEU A 110 -0.09 -15.25 -1.57
C LEU A 110 -0.14 -14.09 -0.56
N TYR A 111 -0.86 -13.02 -0.87
CA TYR A 111 -0.99 -11.87 0.02
C TYR A 111 -1.76 -12.22 1.30
N SER A 112 -2.84 -13.01 1.21
CA SER A 112 -3.56 -13.51 2.39
C SER A 112 -2.64 -14.29 3.32
N SER A 113 -1.82 -15.18 2.77
CA SER A 113 -0.85 -15.96 3.56
C SER A 113 0.21 -15.07 4.23
N GLN A 114 0.67 -14.01 3.54
CA GLN A 114 1.62 -13.05 4.10
C GLN A 114 1.01 -12.24 5.24
N CYS A 115 -0.22 -11.77 5.06
CA CYS A 115 -0.97 -11.07 6.10
C CYS A 115 -1.12 -11.96 7.34
N ASP A 116 -1.56 -13.20 7.19
CA ASP A 116 -1.69 -14.17 8.29
C ASP A 116 -0.36 -14.40 9.04
N ALA A 117 0.75 -14.49 8.32
CA ALA A 117 2.07 -14.67 8.93
C ALA A 117 2.49 -13.47 9.78
N ILE A 118 2.17 -12.24 9.34
CA ILE A 118 2.40 -11.01 10.11
C ILE A 118 1.56 -11.02 11.39
N TYR A 119 0.29 -11.43 11.32
CA TYR A 119 -0.58 -11.54 12.51
C TYR A 119 -0.10 -12.59 13.50
N ARG A 120 0.25 -13.78 13.02
CA ARG A 120 0.78 -14.86 13.87
C ARG A 120 2.07 -14.44 14.57
N ASN A 121 2.97 -13.74 13.87
CA ASN A 121 4.21 -13.24 14.48
C ASN A 121 3.94 -12.14 15.52
N LYS A 122 2.93 -11.27 15.33
CA LYS A 122 2.53 -10.31 16.38
C LYS A 122 1.97 -10.99 17.62
N VAL A 123 1.20 -12.08 17.46
CA VAL A 123 0.66 -12.87 18.58
C VAL A 123 1.77 -13.60 19.34
N ILE A 124 2.82 -14.07 18.67
CA ILE A 124 3.94 -14.78 19.31
C ILE A 124 4.88 -13.84 20.08
N VAL A 125 4.97 -12.56 19.70
CA VAL A 125 5.85 -11.56 20.35
C VAL A 125 5.18 -10.90 21.57
N MET A 126 3.92 -11.21 21.87
CA MET A 126 3.23 -10.79 23.09
C MET A 126 3.33 -11.87 24.17
N ASN A 127 4.50 -11.99 24.81
CA ASN A 127 4.70 -12.76 26.05
C ASN A 127 5.68 -12.05 26.98
#